data_AF-A0A3D3CEI8-F1
#
_entry.id   AF-A0A3D3CEI8-F1
#
_cell.length_a   1.000
_cell.length_b   1.000
_cell.length_c   1.000
_cell.angle_alpha   90.00
_cell.angle_beta   90.00
_cell.angle_gamma   90.00
#
_symmetry.space_group_name_H-M   'P 1'
#
loop_
_entity.id
_entity.type
_entity.pdbx_description
1 polymer ?
#
loop_
_entity_poly.entity_id
_entity_poly.type
_entity_poly.pdbx_seq_one_letter_code
_entity_poly.pdbx_strand_id
1 'polypeptide(L)'
;MPKTSERAAKLHERGLVLDAHYDLLPLVLEKRRKGRNRVMEQDYLPAFRAGRVDGVVSSLFVSNDHLPEMGLRRTLDMIAALHAEMEESPGLLTLCRSVADIEAAKERGEFAVLLSLEGVDAIGNDLALLRILYELGVRGVGLVWSRRNYAGDGCFFNPVREGRKGGLTDFGVRVVEEAARLGMYVDVSHLNDEGVEDLLSFTDVPVMASHSNCRAIAPSMRNLTDEQIVRLAERG
;
A
#
# COMPACT_ATOMS: atom_id res chain seq x y z
N MET A 1 -25.93 -11.49 14.12
CA MET A 1 -24.50 -11.13 14.23
C MET A 1 -24.01 -11.54 15.61
N PRO A 2 -22.89 -12.26 15.73
CA PRO A 2 -22.31 -12.56 17.05
C PRO A 2 -22.03 -11.23 17.76
N LYS A 3 -22.45 -11.11 19.02
CA LYS A 3 -22.16 -9.92 19.83
C LYS A 3 -20.66 -9.87 20.06
N THR A 4 -20.01 -8.79 19.65
CA THR A 4 -18.63 -8.48 20.03
C THR A 4 -18.53 -8.56 21.55
N SER A 5 -17.55 -9.30 22.07
CA SER A 5 -17.37 -9.37 23.53
C SER A 5 -17.07 -7.98 24.09
N GLU A 6 -17.51 -7.70 25.31
CA GLU A 6 -17.24 -6.43 25.98
C GLU A 6 -15.74 -6.12 26.04
N ARG A 7 -14.91 -7.19 26.16
CA ARG A 7 -13.45 -7.09 26.10
C ARG A 7 -12.96 -6.60 24.74
N ALA A 8 -13.46 -7.17 23.64
CA ALA A 8 -13.08 -6.73 22.30
C ALA A 8 -13.52 -5.29 22.04
N ALA A 9 -14.71 -4.90 22.48
CA ALA A 9 -15.18 -3.52 22.37
C ALA A 9 -14.26 -2.52 23.11
N LYS A 10 -13.86 -2.84 24.35
CA LYS A 10 -12.94 -2.00 25.14
C LYS A 10 -11.54 -1.88 24.54
N LEU A 11 -11.02 -2.95 23.92
CA LEU A 11 -9.75 -2.91 23.20
C LEU A 11 -9.85 -1.99 21.98
N HIS A 12 -10.92 -2.15 21.22
CA HIS A 12 -11.17 -1.36 20.00
C HIS A 12 -11.40 0.12 20.29
N GLU A 13 -11.94 0.48 21.46
CA GLU A 13 -12.11 1.89 21.86
C GLU A 13 -10.81 2.59 22.23
N ARG A 14 -9.79 1.83 22.65
CA ARG A 14 -8.52 2.39 23.11
C ARG A 14 -7.44 2.32 22.04
N GLY A 15 -7.48 1.31 21.18
CA GLY A 15 -6.48 1.07 20.13
C GLY A 15 -6.60 2.04 18.97
N LEU A 16 -5.47 2.37 18.34
CA LEU A 16 -5.41 2.93 16.99
C LEU A 16 -5.59 1.79 15.99
N VAL A 17 -6.55 1.91 15.08
CA VAL A 17 -6.86 0.87 14.09
C VAL A 17 -6.57 1.40 12.70
N LEU A 18 -5.50 0.90 12.11
CA LEU A 18 -5.12 1.17 10.73
C LEU A 18 -5.25 -0.10 9.89
N ASP A 19 -5.89 0.04 8.73
CA ASP A 19 -5.75 -0.97 7.68
C ASP A 19 -4.46 -0.70 6.89
N ALA A 20 -3.61 -1.72 6.77
CA ALA A 20 -2.33 -1.63 6.11
C ALA A 20 -2.40 -1.58 4.58
N HIS A 21 -3.56 -1.89 3.98
CA HIS A 21 -3.77 -1.79 2.54
C HIS A 21 -5.25 -1.70 2.19
N TYR A 22 -5.66 -0.62 1.55
CA TYR A 22 -7.01 -0.48 1.00
C TYR A 22 -6.94 0.20 -0.37
N ASP A 23 -7.64 -0.32 -1.38
CA ASP A 23 -7.70 0.25 -2.74
C ASP A 23 -8.62 1.49 -2.82
N LEU A 24 -8.42 2.43 -1.90
CA LEU A 24 -9.33 3.55 -1.69
C LEU A 24 -9.26 4.53 -2.86
N LEU A 25 -8.06 5.04 -3.16
CA LEU A 25 -7.87 6.08 -4.17
C LEU A 25 -8.14 5.63 -5.61
N PRO A 26 -7.83 4.39 -6.04
CA PRO A 26 -8.29 3.90 -7.33
C PRO A 26 -9.82 4.00 -7.48
N LEU A 27 -10.57 3.57 -6.46
CA LEU A 27 -12.04 3.60 -6.48
C LEU A 27 -12.61 5.02 -6.37
N VAL A 28 -12.01 5.87 -5.55
CA VAL A 28 -12.39 7.29 -5.42
C VAL A 28 -12.18 8.02 -6.74
N LEU A 29 -11.01 7.83 -7.38
CA LEU A 29 -10.69 8.46 -8.66
C LEU A 29 -11.68 8.05 -9.76
N GLU A 30 -12.08 6.78 -9.83
CA GLU A 30 -13.07 6.32 -10.80
C GLU A 30 -14.42 7.03 -10.62
N LYS A 31 -14.89 7.14 -9.38
CA LYS A 31 -16.14 7.84 -9.05
C LYS A 31 -16.04 9.34 -9.39
N ARG A 32 -14.94 10.00 -9.03
CA ARG A 32 -14.72 11.43 -9.34
C ARG A 32 -14.70 11.70 -10.84
N ARG A 33 -14.10 10.81 -11.64
CA ARG A 33 -14.14 10.90 -13.12
C ARG A 33 -15.54 10.79 -13.72
N LYS A 34 -16.51 10.25 -12.96
CA LYS A 34 -17.94 10.24 -13.31
C LYS A 34 -18.68 11.49 -12.81
N GLY A 35 -17.95 12.54 -12.40
CA GLY A 35 -18.50 13.81 -11.93
C GLY A 35 -18.92 13.84 -10.45
N ARG A 36 -18.54 12.83 -9.67
CA ARG A 36 -18.81 12.78 -8.22
C ARG A 36 -17.84 13.66 -7.44
N ASN A 37 -18.30 14.17 -6.29
CA ASN A 37 -17.50 14.89 -5.30
C ASN A 37 -17.75 14.31 -3.89
N ARG A 38 -16.88 14.65 -2.93
CA ARG A 38 -16.94 14.18 -1.53
C ARG A 38 -17.20 12.67 -1.43
N VAL A 39 -16.52 11.91 -2.27
CA VAL A 39 -16.73 10.48 -2.44
C VAL A 39 -16.31 9.73 -1.17
N MET A 40 -15.18 10.09 -0.56
CA MET A 40 -14.69 9.49 0.68
C MET A 40 -15.66 9.74 1.84
N GLU A 41 -16.14 10.98 1.98
CA GLU A 41 -17.11 11.35 3.00
C GLU A 41 -18.42 10.58 2.86
N GLN A 42 -18.98 10.50 1.65
CA GLN A 42 -20.31 9.94 1.44
C GLN A 42 -20.32 8.41 1.39
N ASP A 43 -19.30 7.80 0.77
CA ASP A 43 -19.35 6.38 0.43
C ASP A 43 -18.51 5.50 1.36
N TYR A 44 -17.50 6.05 2.04
CA TYR A 44 -16.51 5.25 2.77
C TYR A 44 -16.45 5.56 4.27
N LEU A 45 -16.40 6.85 4.66
CA LEU A 45 -16.32 7.25 6.07
C LEU A 45 -17.44 6.66 6.95
N PRO A 46 -18.71 6.52 6.52
CA PRO A 46 -19.74 5.91 7.35
C PRO A 46 -19.38 4.47 7.75
N ALA A 47 -18.84 3.68 6.82
CA ALA A 47 -18.44 2.30 7.07
C ALA A 47 -17.18 2.22 7.96
N PHE A 48 -16.16 3.05 7.69
CA PHE A 48 -14.95 3.10 8.53
C PHE A 48 -15.28 3.51 9.96
N ARG A 49 -16.15 4.51 10.16
CA ARG A 49 -16.60 4.93 11.48
C ARG A 49 -17.42 3.86 12.20
N ALA A 50 -18.32 3.19 11.49
CA ALA A 50 -19.07 2.06 12.05
C ALA A 50 -18.15 0.91 12.47
N GLY A 51 -17.09 0.66 11.70
CA GLY A 51 -16.03 -0.30 12.00
C GLY A 51 -15.00 0.20 13.02
N ARG A 52 -15.04 1.47 13.44
CA ARG A 52 -14.02 2.17 14.24
C ARG A 52 -12.61 1.95 13.68
N VAL A 53 -12.46 2.14 12.38
CA VAL A 53 -11.16 2.21 11.68
C VAL A 53 -10.74 3.67 11.67
N ASP A 54 -9.58 3.96 12.23
CA ASP A 54 -9.05 5.33 12.38
C ASP A 54 -8.35 5.82 11.10
N GLY A 55 -7.87 4.90 10.27
CA GLY A 55 -7.22 5.24 9.01
C GLY A 55 -6.86 4.04 8.16
N VAL A 56 -6.37 4.33 6.95
CA VAL A 56 -5.89 3.32 6.00
C VAL A 56 -4.59 3.77 5.36
N VAL A 57 -3.78 2.80 4.95
CA VAL A 57 -2.82 2.98 3.87
C VAL A 57 -3.57 2.78 2.56
N SER A 58 -3.81 3.86 1.82
CA SER A 58 -4.36 3.76 0.48
C SER A 58 -3.29 3.32 -0.51
N SER A 59 -3.60 2.28 -1.27
CA SER A 59 -2.80 1.91 -2.42
C SER A 59 -2.84 2.99 -3.50
N LEU A 60 -1.73 3.14 -4.20
CA LEU A 60 -1.61 3.87 -5.45
C LEU A 60 -1.39 2.86 -6.57
N PHE A 61 -2.40 2.03 -6.78
CA PHE A 61 -2.42 0.98 -7.80
C PHE A 61 -2.71 1.50 -9.20
N VAL A 62 -2.00 0.98 -10.20
CA VAL A 62 -2.26 1.23 -11.61
C VAL A 62 -2.63 -0.07 -12.32
N SER A 63 -3.80 -0.08 -12.98
CA SER A 63 -4.25 -1.24 -13.77
C SER A 63 -3.48 -1.38 -15.09
N ASN A 64 -3.43 -2.61 -15.62
CA ASN A 64 -2.74 -2.94 -16.87
C ASN A 64 -3.16 -2.06 -18.05
N ASP A 65 -4.44 -1.65 -18.13
CA ASP A 65 -4.97 -0.85 -19.24
C ASP A 65 -4.37 0.57 -19.32
N HIS A 66 -3.56 0.96 -18.34
CA HIS A 66 -2.87 2.24 -18.27
C HIS A 66 -1.36 2.13 -18.40
N LEU A 67 -0.83 0.92 -18.49
CA LEU A 67 0.61 0.71 -18.55
C LEU A 67 1.07 0.47 -19.99
N PRO A 68 2.29 0.92 -20.33
CA PRO A 68 3.21 1.70 -19.48
C PRO A 68 2.93 3.22 -19.44
N GLU A 69 2.29 3.79 -20.46
CA GLU A 69 2.36 5.23 -20.74
C GLU A 69 1.68 6.12 -19.69
N MET A 70 0.64 5.61 -19.01
CA MET A 70 -0.18 6.40 -18.10
C MET A 70 0.15 6.12 -16.62
N GLY A 71 1.17 5.31 -16.31
CA GLY A 71 1.57 4.94 -14.95
C GLY A 71 1.68 6.15 -14.01
N LEU A 72 2.65 7.03 -14.29
CA LEU A 72 2.87 8.25 -13.50
C LEU A 72 1.61 9.12 -13.41
N ARG A 73 0.92 9.32 -14.54
CA ARG A 73 -0.27 10.17 -14.60
C ARG A 73 -1.39 9.63 -13.72
N ARG A 74 -1.65 8.32 -13.72
CA ARG A 74 -2.69 7.72 -12.87
C ARG A 74 -2.34 7.83 -11.39
N THR A 75 -1.08 7.65 -11.03
CA THR A 75 -0.59 7.88 -9.66
C THR A 75 -0.81 9.32 -9.20
N LEU A 76 -0.44 10.29 -10.03
CA LEU A 76 -0.66 11.71 -9.72
C LEU A 76 -2.14 12.08 -9.67
N ASP A 77 -2.98 11.52 -10.55
CA ASP A 77 -4.43 11.72 -10.52
C ASP A 77 -5.05 11.22 -9.21
N MET A 78 -4.58 10.09 -8.65
CA MET A 78 -5.03 9.57 -7.36
C MET A 78 -4.64 10.48 -6.19
N ILE A 79 -3.41 10.99 -6.19
CA ILE A 79 -2.94 11.95 -5.18
C ILE A 79 -3.75 13.24 -5.28
N ALA A 80 -3.96 13.76 -6.48
CA ALA A 80 -4.78 14.94 -6.72
C ALA A 80 -6.25 14.73 -6.28
N ALA A 81 -6.80 13.53 -6.50
CA ALA A 81 -8.13 13.18 -6.01
C ALA A 81 -8.22 13.24 -4.48
N LEU A 82 -7.21 12.75 -3.75
CA LEU A 82 -7.16 12.87 -2.28
C LEU A 82 -7.16 14.33 -1.83
N HIS A 83 -6.33 15.17 -2.45
CA HIS A 83 -6.29 16.61 -2.13
C HIS A 83 -7.66 17.28 -2.35
N ALA A 84 -8.33 16.97 -3.46
CA ALA A 84 -9.67 17.50 -3.73
C ALA A 84 -10.70 17.01 -2.70
N GLU A 85 -10.64 15.74 -2.27
CA GLU A 85 -11.51 15.24 -1.20
C GLU A 85 -11.27 15.98 0.12
N MET A 86 -10.02 16.28 0.48
CA MET A 86 -9.69 17.05 1.68
C MET A 86 -10.20 18.49 1.63
N GLU A 87 -10.14 19.13 0.45
CA GLU A 87 -10.66 20.49 0.22
C GLU A 87 -12.20 20.54 0.29
N GLU A 88 -12.87 19.53 -0.25
CA GLU A 88 -14.33 19.44 -0.29
C GLU A 88 -14.96 18.98 1.04
N SER A 89 -14.17 18.31 1.89
CA SER A 89 -14.58 17.71 3.16
C SER A 89 -13.64 18.13 4.32
N PRO A 90 -13.53 19.44 4.64
CA PRO A 90 -12.56 19.95 5.60
C PRO A 90 -12.81 19.38 7.01
N GLY A 91 -11.73 18.94 7.67
CA GLY A 91 -11.78 18.37 9.02
C GLY A 91 -12.32 16.93 9.08
N LEU A 92 -12.47 16.25 7.94
CA LEU A 92 -12.89 14.84 7.92
C LEU A 92 -11.76 13.86 7.59
N LEU A 93 -10.74 14.30 6.84
CA LEU A 93 -9.68 13.47 6.29
C LEU A 93 -8.33 14.19 6.43
N THR A 94 -7.26 13.45 6.69
CA THR A 94 -5.88 13.98 6.67
C THR A 94 -4.92 13.05 5.95
N LEU A 95 -4.20 13.58 4.97
CA LEU A 95 -3.02 12.94 4.39
C LEU A 95 -1.90 12.91 5.44
N CYS A 96 -1.57 11.72 5.92
CA CYS A 96 -0.56 11.49 6.96
C CYS A 96 0.78 11.08 6.34
N ARG A 97 1.88 11.64 6.86
CA ARG A 97 3.25 11.40 6.40
C ARG A 97 4.14 10.78 7.47
N SER A 98 3.62 10.63 8.68
CA SER A 98 4.32 10.13 9.86
C SER A 98 3.33 9.52 10.86
N VAL A 99 3.86 8.79 11.84
CA VAL A 99 3.07 8.29 12.98
C VAL A 99 2.43 9.45 13.75
N ALA A 100 3.16 10.54 13.95
CA ALA A 100 2.64 11.72 14.64
C ALA A 100 1.43 12.34 13.91
N ASP A 101 1.43 12.35 12.57
CA ASP A 101 0.27 12.83 11.80
C ASP A 101 -0.95 11.94 12.02
N ILE A 102 -0.76 10.62 12.09
CA ILE A 102 -1.83 9.66 12.35
C ILE A 102 -2.42 9.86 13.75
N GLU A 103 -1.56 9.96 14.76
CA GLU A 103 -2.00 10.18 16.15
C GLU A 103 -2.77 11.50 16.26
N ALA A 104 -2.24 12.57 15.66
CA ALA A 104 -2.91 13.87 15.66
C ALA A 104 -4.23 13.87 14.87
N ALA A 105 -4.32 13.13 13.76
CA ALA A 105 -5.57 12.96 13.01
C ALA A 105 -6.63 12.25 13.87
N LYS A 106 -6.24 11.18 14.57
CA LYS A 106 -7.13 10.47 15.49
C LYS A 106 -7.63 11.38 16.61
N GLU A 107 -6.76 12.18 17.24
CA GLU A 107 -7.14 13.13 18.29
C GLU A 107 -8.16 14.18 17.80
N ARG A 108 -8.05 14.60 16.54
CA ARG A 108 -9.00 15.52 15.90
C ARG A 108 -10.28 14.84 15.41
N GLY A 109 -10.37 13.50 15.47
CA GLY A 109 -11.48 12.73 14.92
C GLY A 109 -11.51 12.69 13.38
N GLU A 110 -10.38 12.96 12.75
CA GLU A 110 -10.18 12.88 11.31
C GLU A 110 -9.73 11.47 10.90
N PHE A 111 -10.11 11.06 9.70
CA PHE A 111 -9.66 9.79 9.14
C PHE A 111 -8.26 9.93 8.53
N ALA A 112 -7.31 9.12 9.01
CA ALA A 112 -5.94 9.14 8.53
C ALA A 112 -5.81 8.39 7.20
N VAL A 113 -5.18 9.03 6.20
CA VAL A 113 -4.85 8.42 4.91
C VAL A 113 -3.35 8.47 4.70
N LEU A 114 -2.71 7.31 4.61
CA LEU A 114 -1.33 7.17 4.16
C LEU A 114 -1.30 6.71 2.71
N LEU A 115 -0.19 6.98 2.02
CA LEU A 115 -0.04 6.62 0.62
C LEU A 115 1.09 5.59 0.46
N SER A 116 0.80 4.51 -0.27
CA SER A 116 1.78 3.49 -0.64
C SER A 116 1.68 3.16 -2.12
N LEU A 117 2.82 2.97 -2.78
CA LEU A 117 2.83 2.39 -4.13
C LEU A 117 2.50 0.90 -4.04
N GLU A 118 1.60 0.43 -4.90
CA GLU A 118 1.33 -1.00 -5.09
C GLU A 118 1.87 -1.40 -6.48
N GLY A 119 3.18 -1.60 -6.52
CA GLY A 119 3.96 -1.67 -7.75
C GLY A 119 4.54 -0.30 -8.13
N VAL A 120 5.84 -0.28 -8.47
CA VAL A 120 6.53 0.95 -8.88
C VAL A 120 6.39 1.25 -10.38
N ASP A 121 5.31 0.77 -11.00
CA ASP A 121 5.04 0.97 -12.42
C ASP A 121 5.02 2.47 -12.80
N ALA A 122 4.62 3.32 -11.85
CA ALA A 122 4.55 4.77 -12.01
C ALA A 122 5.90 5.46 -12.21
N ILE A 123 7.01 4.87 -11.74
CA ILE A 123 8.35 5.46 -11.89
C ILE A 123 9.12 4.88 -13.09
N GLY A 124 8.61 3.84 -13.73
CA GLY A 124 9.30 3.17 -14.84
C GLY A 124 10.72 2.77 -14.45
N ASN A 125 11.71 3.25 -15.20
CA ASN A 125 13.14 3.09 -14.91
C ASN A 125 13.82 4.39 -14.43
N ASP A 126 13.04 5.39 -14.01
CA ASP A 126 13.54 6.69 -13.52
C ASP A 126 13.43 6.76 -12.00
N LEU A 127 14.55 6.52 -11.32
CA LEU A 127 14.62 6.52 -9.86
C LEU A 127 14.29 7.90 -9.25
N ALA A 128 14.50 9.00 -9.97
CA ALA A 128 14.26 10.34 -9.45
C ALA A 128 12.77 10.59 -9.15
N LEU A 129 11.87 9.90 -9.85
CA LEU A 129 10.44 9.99 -9.63
C LEU A 129 10.03 9.46 -8.24
N LEU A 130 10.78 8.53 -7.65
CA LEU A 130 10.48 8.04 -6.30
C LEU A 130 10.59 9.16 -5.27
N ARG A 131 11.63 10.01 -5.37
CA ARG A 131 11.77 11.20 -4.51
C ARG A 131 10.61 12.17 -4.70
N ILE A 132 10.16 12.40 -5.93
CA ILE A 132 9.03 13.28 -6.21
C ILE A 132 7.75 12.76 -5.55
N LEU A 133 7.47 11.46 -5.68
CA LEU A 133 6.30 10.83 -5.04
C LEU A 133 6.40 10.88 -3.51
N TYR A 134 7.59 10.74 -2.95
CA TYR A 134 7.81 10.94 -1.51
C TYR A 134 7.45 12.36 -1.05
N GLU A 135 7.85 13.39 -1.78
CA GLU A 135 7.48 14.79 -1.46
C GLU A 135 5.96 15.02 -1.57
N LEU A 136 5.29 14.29 -2.46
CA LEU A 136 3.83 14.30 -2.61
C LEU A 136 3.11 13.52 -1.49
N GLY A 137 3.84 12.86 -0.58
CA GLY A 137 3.28 12.23 0.62
C GLY A 137 3.30 10.70 0.61
N VAL A 138 3.86 10.06 -0.42
CA VAL A 138 4.04 8.60 -0.44
C VAL A 138 5.04 8.16 0.62
N ARG A 139 4.70 7.12 1.39
CA ARG A 139 5.54 6.60 2.50
C ARG A 139 5.81 5.09 2.41
N GLY A 140 5.05 4.36 1.58
CA GLY A 140 5.26 2.95 1.32
C GLY A 140 5.63 2.64 -0.12
N VAL A 141 6.42 1.58 -0.31
CA VAL A 141 6.80 1.06 -1.63
C VAL A 141 6.61 -0.44 -1.70
N GLY A 142 5.54 -0.89 -2.35
CA GLY A 142 5.46 -2.22 -2.95
C GLY A 142 6.19 -2.20 -4.29
N LEU A 143 7.22 -3.03 -4.45
CA LEU A 143 8.10 -3.00 -5.63
C LEU A 143 7.36 -3.38 -6.92
N VAL A 144 6.47 -4.35 -6.83
CA VAL A 144 5.73 -4.92 -7.96
C VAL A 144 4.27 -5.14 -7.58
N TRP A 145 3.41 -5.26 -8.59
CA TRP A 145 2.13 -5.96 -8.45
C TRP A 145 2.29 -7.40 -8.97
N SER A 146 1.22 -8.17 -9.15
CA SER A 146 1.21 -9.51 -9.79
C SER A 146 1.55 -9.48 -11.31
N ARG A 147 2.67 -8.84 -11.66
CA ARG A 147 3.26 -8.71 -13.00
C ARG A 147 4.73 -8.30 -12.89
N ARG A 148 5.51 -8.53 -13.95
CA ARG A 148 6.87 -7.99 -14.07
C ARG A 148 6.84 -6.49 -14.35
N ASN A 149 7.74 -5.74 -13.71
CA ASN A 149 8.07 -4.36 -14.08
C ASN A 149 9.60 -4.15 -14.07
N TYR A 150 10.05 -2.89 -14.10
CA TYR A 150 11.49 -2.59 -14.08
C TYR A 150 12.20 -3.00 -12.78
N ALA A 151 11.50 -3.09 -11.66
CA ALA A 151 12.07 -3.40 -10.35
C ALA A 151 12.15 -4.91 -10.07
N GLY A 152 11.24 -5.73 -10.61
CA GLY A 152 11.28 -7.17 -10.38
C GLY A 152 10.08 -7.93 -10.91
N ASP A 153 9.92 -9.15 -10.39
CA ASP A 153 8.86 -10.10 -10.73
C ASP A 153 7.76 -10.17 -9.67
N GLY A 154 6.52 -10.00 -10.12
CA GLY A 154 5.33 -10.25 -9.32
C GLY A 154 4.96 -11.72 -9.22
N CYS A 155 4.36 -12.09 -8.10
CA CYS A 155 3.71 -13.39 -7.92
C CYS A 155 2.48 -13.55 -8.84
N PHE A 156 2.01 -14.79 -9.00
CA PHE A 156 0.77 -15.08 -9.70
C PHE A 156 -0.35 -15.46 -8.72
N PHE A 157 -1.59 -15.12 -9.02
CA PHE A 157 -2.72 -15.57 -8.21
C PHE A 157 -3.00 -17.07 -8.36
N ASN A 158 -2.69 -17.61 -9.54
CA ASN A 158 -2.85 -19.02 -9.90
C ASN A 158 -1.54 -19.55 -10.50
N PRO A 159 -1.27 -20.86 -10.42
CA PRO A 159 -0.14 -21.46 -11.11
C PRO A 159 -0.16 -21.14 -12.60
N VAL A 160 0.97 -20.70 -13.13
CA VAL A 160 1.15 -20.44 -14.57
C VAL A 160 2.34 -21.24 -15.09
N ARG A 161 2.33 -21.53 -16.41
CA ARG A 161 3.50 -22.06 -17.08
C ARG A 161 4.43 -20.89 -17.40
N GLU A 162 5.53 -20.79 -16.68
CA GLU A 162 6.54 -19.75 -16.87
C GLU A 162 7.92 -20.34 -17.15
N GLY A 163 8.83 -19.48 -17.62
CA GLY A 163 10.22 -19.82 -17.85
C GLY A 163 11.04 -19.79 -16.56
N ARG A 164 12.29 -19.36 -16.67
CA ARG A 164 13.12 -19.11 -15.49
C ARG A 164 12.56 -17.90 -14.73
N LYS A 165 12.22 -18.11 -13.46
CA LYS A 165 11.81 -17.06 -12.54
C LYS A 165 12.98 -16.11 -12.25
N GLY A 166 12.73 -14.81 -12.25
CA GLY A 166 13.63 -13.79 -11.70
C GLY A 166 13.12 -13.34 -10.34
N GLY A 167 13.85 -12.45 -9.68
CA GLY A 167 13.43 -11.81 -8.43
C GLY A 167 13.53 -10.30 -8.59
N LEU A 168 14.40 -9.67 -7.80
CA LEU A 168 14.70 -8.26 -7.97
C LEU A 168 15.69 -8.04 -9.12
N THR A 169 15.53 -6.92 -9.82
CA THR A 169 16.52 -6.44 -10.80
C THR A 169 17.52 -5.50 -10.13
N ASP A 170 18.63 -5.17 -10.81
CA ASP A 170 19.56 -4.12 -10.35
C ASP A 170 18.86 -2.76 -10.14
N PHE A 171 17.81 -2.46 -10.94
CA PHE A 171 17.00 -1.27 -10.72
C PHE A 171 16.14 -1.41 -9.46
N GLY A 172 15.53 -2.58 -9.24
CA GLY A 172 14.76 -2.87 -8.02
C GLY A 172 15.59 -2.73 -6.74
N VAL A 173 16.84 -3.22 -6.75
CA VAL A 173 17.77 -3.02 -5.62
C VAL A 173 17.97 -1.53 -5.33
N ARG A 174 18.23 -0.71 -6.36
CA ARG A 174 18.38 0.75 -6.19
C ARG A 174 17.10 1.44 -5.72
N VAL A 175 15.92 0.93 -6.10
CA VAL A 175 14.63 1.42 -5.60
C VAL A 175 14.51 1.15 -4.10
N VAL A 176 14.90 -0.04 -3.63
CA VAL A 176 14.91 -0.39 -2.20
C VAL A 176 15.89 0.49 -1.42
N GLU A 177 17.11 0.68 -1.93
CA GLU A 177 18.12 1.55 -1.31
C GLU A 177 17.66 3.01 -1.21
N GLU A 178 17.01 3.53 -2.25
CA GLU A 178 16.47 4.90 -2.22
C GLU A 178 15.26 5.02 -1.29
N ALA A 179 14.35 4.03 -1.29
CA ALA A 179 13.23 3.98 -0.34
C ALA A 179 13.74 3.97 1.12
N ALA A 180 14.75 3.16 1.41
CA ALA A 180 15.45 3.12 2.68
C ALA A 180 16.04 4.48 3.06
N ARG A 181 16.76 5.12 2.13
CA ARG A 181 17.36 6.45 2.33
C ARG A 181 16.32 7.54 2.61
N LEU A 182 15.13 7.45 2.01
CA LEU A 182 14.01 8.37 2.22
C LEU A 182 13.22 8.08 3.50
N GLY A 183 13.46 6.94 4.16
CA GLY A 183 12.69 6.49 5.32
C GLY A 183 11.31 5.96 4.95
N MET A 184 11.16 5.39 3.75
CA MET A 184 9.95 4.69 3.32
C MET A 184 10.01 3.23 3.78
N TYR A 185 8.85 2.65 4.11
CA TYR A 185 8.77 1.20 4.34
C TYR A 185 8.68 0.46 3.00
N VAL A 186 9.23 -0.74 2.97
CA VAL A 186 9.18 -1.63 1.79
C VAL A 186 8.15 -2.72 2.02
N ASP A 187 7.31 -2.98 1.01
CA ASP A 187 6.25 -3.97 1.08
C ASP A 187 6.54 -5.16 0.14
N VAL A 188 6.52 -6.38 0.69
CA VAL A 188 6.70 -7.64 -0.06
C VAL A 188 5.41 -8.18 -0.66
N SER A 189 4.27 -7.59 -0.32
CA SER A 189 3.00 -7.98 -0.93
C SER A 189 3.11 -7.88 -2.46
N HIS A 190 2.60 -8.90 -3.15
CA HIS A 190 2.74 -9.13 -4.59
C HIS A 190 4.10 -9.56 -5.12
N LEU A 191 5.19 -9.46 -4.36
CA LEU A 191 6.49 -9.94 -4.81
C LEU A 191 6.48 -11.47 -4.93
N ASN A 192 7.16 -12.02 -5.94
CA ASN A 192 7.32 -13.47 -6.04
C ASN A 192 8.31 -13.99 -4.99
N ASP A 193 8.36 -15.31 -4.83
CA ASP A 193 9.22 -15.95 -3.81
C ASP A 193 10.69 -15.56 -3.96
N GLU A 194 11.21 -15.60 -5.19
CA GLU A 194 12.60 -15.25 -5.48
C GLU A 194 12.89 -13.79 -5.11
N GLY A 195 11.98 -12.85 -5.41
CA GLY A 195 12.14 -11.45 -5.04
C GLY A 195 12.06 -11.21 -3.53
N VAL A 196 11.24 -11.96 -2.80
CA VAL A 196 11.19 -11.90 -1.32
C VAL A 196 12.53 -12.35 -0.74
N GLU A 197 13.08 -13.46 -1.23
CA GLU A 197 14.38 -13.96 -0.79
C GLU A 197 15.51 -12.97 -1.11
N ASP A 198 15.51 -12.41 -2.32
CA ASP A 198 16.45 -11.37 -2.74
C ASP A 198 16.38 -10.17 -1.79
N LEU A 199 15.19 -9.60 -1.58
CA LEU A 199 15.00 -8.44 -0.71
C LEU A 199 15.55 -8.71 0.70
N LEU A 200 15.15 -9.82 1.31
CA LEU A 200 15.54 -10.19 2.67
C LEU A 200 17.03 -10.55 2.82
N SER A 201 17.74 -10.79 1.71
CA SER A 201 19.16 -11.14 1.71
C SER A 201 20.10 -9.92 1.89
N PHE A 202 19.66 -8.72 1.48
CA PHE A 202 20.51 -7.52 1.53
C PHE A 202 19.90 -6.34 2.28
N THR A 203 18.58 -6.32 2.49
CA THR A 203 17.94 -5.20 3.18
C THR A 203 17.94 -5.37 4.69
N ASP A 204 18.32 -4.29 5.39
CA ASP A 204 18.18 -4.15 6.84
C ASP A 204 17.04 -3.19 7.22
N VAL A 205 16.31 -2.62 6.23
CA VAL A 205 15.16 -1.77 6.55
C VAL A 205 13.92 -2.58 6.92
N PRO A 206 13.01 -2.03 7.75
CA PRO A 206 11.74 -2.69 8.05
C PRO A 206 10.96 -3.04 6.78
N VAL A 207 10.60 -4.31 6.68
CA VAL A 207 9.81 -4.86 5.57
C VAL A 207 8.43 -5.24 6.09
N MET A 208 7.40 -4.84 5.37
CA MET A 208 6.01 -5.15 5.67
C MET A 208 5.46 -6.15 4.66
N ALA A 209 4.54 -7.02 5.07
CA ALA A 209 3.61 -7.68 4.18
C ALA A 209 2.23 -7.06 4.37
N SER A 210 1.96 -5.93 3.69
CA SER A 210 0.75 -5.12 3.92
C SER A 210 -0.57 -5.89 3.73
N HIS A 211 -0.62 -6.82 2.77
CA HIS A 211 -1.79 -7.65 2.49
C HIS A 211 -1.37 -8.99 1.88
N SER A 212 -0.87 -9.89 2.71
CA SER A 212 -0.54 -11.27 2.34
C SER A 212 -1.09 -12.24 3.39
N ASN A 213 -1.42 -13.48 2.99
CA ASN A 213 -1.86 -14.51 3.92
C ASN A 213 -0.83 -15.64 4.07
N CYS A 214 -1.13 -16.61 4.92
CA CYS A 214 -0.32 -17.82 5.13
C CYS A 214 -0.58 -18.85 4.03
N ARG A 215 0.47 -19.26 3.31
CA ARG A 215 0.38 -20.25 2.22
C ARG A 215 -0.02 -21.64 2.73
N ALA A 216 0.38 -21.99 3.96
CA ALA A 216 -0.01 -23.24 4.60
C ALA A 216 -1.53 -23.37 4.84
N ILE A 217 -2.24 -22.24 4.96
CA ILE A 217 -3.71 -22.20 5.18
C ILE A 217 -4.45 -22.08 3.84
N ALA A 218 -3.99 -21.18 2.98
CA ALA A 218 -4.57 -20.94 1.66
C ALA A 218 -3.47 -21.07 0.60
N PRO A 219 -3.41 -22.19 -0.15
CA PRO A 219 -2.30 -22.48 -1.06
C PRO A 219 -2.38 -21.63 -2.34
N SER A 220 -1.81 -20.43 -2.28
CA SER A 220 -1.63 -19.52 -3.41
C SER A 220 -0.21 -18.99 -3.42
N MET A 221 0.35 -18.78 -4.62
CA MET A 221 1.66 -18.12 -4.79
C MET A 221 1.63 -16.65 -4.35
N ARG A 222 0.44 -16.07 -4.15
CA ARG A 222 0.26 -14.73 -3.56
C ARG A 222 0.50 -14.70 -2.04
N ASN A 223 0.49 -15.86 -1.38
CA ASN A 223 0.63 -16.00 0.06
C ASN A 223 2.06 -16.38 0.44
N LEU A 224 2.50 -16.01 1.64
CA LEU A 224 3.86 -16.25 2.11
C LEU A 224 4.02 -17.65 2.69
N THR A 225 5.19 -18.23 2.47
CA THR A 225 5.62 -19.46 3.15
C THR A 225 5.91 -19.20 4.63
N ASP A 226 5.87 -20.25 5.45
CA ASP A 226 6.20 -20.15 6.87
C ASP A 226 7.63 -19.64 7.09
N GLU A 227 8.58 -20.04 6.25
CA GLU A 227 9.97 -19.56 6.29
C GLU A 227 10.06 -18.06 5.99
N GLN A 228 9.38 -17.58 4.95
CA GLN A 228 9.33 -16.15 4.64
C GLN A 228 8.69 -15.35 5.78
N ILE A 229 7.62 -15.86 6.41
CA ILE A 229 6.97 -15.20 7.56
C ILE A 229 7.94 -15.08 8.73
N VAL A 230 8.69 -16.14 9.05
CA VAL A 230 9.71 -16.11 10.11
C VAL A 230 10.80 -15.10 9.79
N ARG A 231 11.35 -15.13 8.57
CA ARG A 231 12.40 -14.19 8.15
C ARG A 231 11.93 -12.73 8.16
N LEU A 232 10.67 -12.46 7.81
CA LEU A 232 10.07 -11.13 7.91
C LEU A 232 9.99 -10.67 9.37
N ALA A 233 9.52 -11.53 10.28
CA ALA A 233 9.42 -11.20 11.70
C ALA A 233 10.79 -10.93 12.36
N GLU A 234 11.86 -11.55 11.85
CA GLU A 234 13.24 -11.28 12.29
C GLU A 234 13.76 -9.89 11.86
N ARG A 235 13.05 -9.19 10.97
CA ARG A 235 13.41 -7.84 10.47
C ARG A 235 12.73 -6.68 11.23
N GLY A 236 11.97 -6.98 12.29
CA GLY A 236 11.25 -6.00 13.12
C GLY A 236 9.79 -5.87 12.76
#